data_AF-A0A402ALS7-F1
#
_entry.id   AF-A0A402ALS7-F1
#
_cell.length_a   1.000
_cell.length_b   1.000
_cell.length_c   1.000
_cell.angle_alpha   90.00
_cell.angle_beta   90.00
_cell.angle_gamma   90.00
#
_symmetry.space_group_name_H-M   'P 1'
#
loop_
_entity.id
_entity.type
_entity.pdbx_description
1 polymer ?
#
loop_
_entity_poly.entity_id
_entity_poly.type
_entity_poly.pdbx_seq_one_letter_code
_entity_poly.pdbx_strand_id
1 'polypeptide(L)'
;MSAHFDVEKDNALFFRISRRVITMFTVLICIYLTASTYVILINNPSYLQNWRGITCIVLTVLALLIYIAQFCISLKMDWPPPLRYAAPLWVGLYLIVLLLTLINPSFVWDFYVVYAISFGLFGGVRLLLVVISMALTMFAFQGLLIWPLTGEALMGIASQVLMLFSFTGLNMIFQHLIGERFERNRLFTQLTRANDELEEAHRQLAQSVIQEQELAVLRERTRLAREMHDTLGHALVLISVKLEAAQRLRERDPERCDRELESTKQIARETMTALRASIADLRSPTLEHVHINHALSRSARELAQRTGLHVTYTPKRISTISPQLSKRPSGK
;
A
#
# COMPACT_ATOMS: atom_id res chain seq x y z
N MET A 1 2.65 -19.78 15.28
CA MET A 1 1.62 -20.10 14.29
C MET A 1 0.98 -18.79 13.85
N SER A 2 1.70 -18.00 13.04
CA SER A 2 1.18 -16.72 12.53
C SER A 2 0.23 -17.02 11.39
N ALA A 3 -1.06 -16.81 11.62
CA ALA A 3 -2.02 -16.74 10.53
C ALA A 3 -1.59 -15.58 9.63
N HIS A 4 -0.87 -15.90 8.56
CA HIS A 4 -0.63 -14.98 7.47
C HIS A 4 -2.01 -14.77 6.84
N PHE A 5 -2.73 -13.76 7.32
CA PHE A 5 -4.01 -13.35 6.77
C PHE A 5 -3.72 -12.97 5.32
N ASP A 6 -4.06 -13.87 4.41
CA ASP A 6 -3.93 -13.68 2.98
C ASP A 6 -5.09 -12.78 2.55
N VAL A 7 -4.89 -11.48 2.76
CA VAL A 7 -5.89 -10.42 2.52
C VAL A 7 -6.47 -10.55 1.11
N GLU A 8 -5.67 -10.99 0.15
CA GLU A 8 -6.10 -11.22 -1.23
C GLU A 8 -7.11 -12.37 -1.35
N LYS A 9 -6.87 -13.51 -0.68
CA LYS A 9 -7.84 -14.61 -0.60
C LYS A 9 -9.13 -14.21 0.12
N ASP A 10 -9.04 -13.45 1.21
CA ASP A 10 -10.20 -12.98 1.96
C ASP A 10 -11.06 -12.01 1.14
N ASN A 11 -10.43 -11.11 0.39
CA ASN A 11 -11.12 -10.23 -0.54
C ASN A 11 -11.81 -11.03 -1.65
N ALA A 12 -11.08 -11.94 -2.30
CA ALA A 12 -11.64 -12.76 -3.37
C ALA A 12 -12.81 -13.64 -2.90
N LEU A 13 -12.76 -14.11 -1.65
CA LEU A 13 -13.87 -14.82 -1.01
C LEU A 13 -15.06 -13.89 -0.77
N PHE A 14 -14.81 -12.70 -0.20
CA PHE A 14 -15.84 -11.69 0.06
C PHE A 14 -16.57 -11.27 -1.22
N PHE A 15 -15.84 -10.97 -2.30
CA PHE A 15 -16.43 -10.63 -3.60
C PHE A 15 -17.29 -11.77 -4.17
N ARG A 16 -16.82 -13.03 -4.06
CA ARG A 16 -17.61 -14.19 -4.49
C ARG A 16 -18.91 -14.34 -3.69
N ILE A 17 -18.83 -14.19 -2.38
CA ILE A 17 -20.00 -14.29 -1.49
C ILE A 17 -20.97 -13.15 -1.79
N SER A 18 -20.49 -11.90 -1.83
CA SER A 18 -21.30 -10.73 -2.17
C SER A 18 -22.03 -10.92 -3.51
N ARG A 19 -21.30 -11.37 -4.54
CA ARG A 19 -21.90 -11.64 -5.86
C ARG A 19 -22.97 -12.73 -5.79
N ARG A 20 -22.72 -13.84 -5.09
CA ARG A 20 -23.73 -14.91 -4.91
C ARG A 20 -24.97 -14.41 -4.19
N VAL A 21 -24.80 -13.61 -3.13
CA VAL A 21 -25.91 -13.04 -2.36
C VAL A 21 -26.75 -12.11 -3.24
N ILE A 22 -26.12 -11.20 -3.99
CA ILE A 22 -26.83 -10.28 -4.90
C ILE A 22 -27.58 -11.08 -5.98
N THR A 23 -26.95 -12.10 -6.58
CA THR A 23 -27.62 -12.97 -7.57
C THR A 23 -28.83 -13.69 -6.95
N MET A 24 -28.67 -14.25 -5.74
CA MET A 24 -29.76 -14.94 -5.06
C MET A 24 -30.95 -14.02 -4.79
N PHE A 25 -30.72 -12.81 -4.26
CA PHE A 25 -31.77 -11.83 -4.05
C PHE A 25 -32.44 -11.41 -5.35
N THR A 26 -31.66 -11.25 -6.42
CA THR A 26 -32.20 -10.90 -7.75
C THR A 26 -33.15 -11.97 -8.26
N VAL A 27 -32.76 -13.24 -8.17
CA VAL A 27 -33.61 -14.37 -8.57
C VAL A 27 -34.89 -14.43 -7.73
N LEU A 28 -34.77 -14.28 -6.41
CA LEU A 28 -35.93 -14.27 -5.51
C LEU A 28 -36.92 -13.15 -5.84
N ILE A 29 -36.43 -11.97 -6.19
CA ILE A 29 -37.28 -10.83 -6.55
C ILE A 29 -37.97 -11.05 -7.89
N CYS A 30 -37.28 -11.62 -8.87
CA CYS A 30 -37.91 -12.01 -10.13
C CYS A 30 -39.02 -13.06 -9.92
N ILE A 31 -38.78 -14.06 -9.07
CA ILE A 31 -39.79 -15.04 -8.68
C ILE A 31 -40.96 -14.37 -7.95
N TYR A 32 -40.68 -13.43 -7.05
CA TYR A 32 -41.73 -12.70 -6.33
C TYR A 32 -42.61 -11.87 -7.27
N LEU A 33 -42.04 -11.07 -8.18
CA LEU A 33 -42.81 -10.25 -9.13
C LEU A 33 -43.71 -11.10 -10.03
N THR A 34 -43.17 -12.22 -10.52
CA THR A 34 -43.94 -13.16 -11.36
C THR A 34 -45.06 -13.84 -10.57
N ALA A 35 -44.77 -14.30 -9.35
CA ALA A 35 -45.77 -14.90 -8.46
C ALA A 35 -46.87 -13.89 -8.05
N SER A 36 -46.49 -12.66 -7.70
CA SER A 36 -47.41 -11.55 -7.36
C SER A 36 -48.40 -11.29 -8.50
N THR A 37 -47.87 -11.14 -9.72
CA THR A 37 -48.70 -10.95 -10.92
C THR A 37 -49.61 -12.14 -11.19
N TYR A 38 -49.11 -13.36 -11.06
CA TYR A 38 -49.90 -14.59 -11.25
C TYR A 38 -51.06 -14.70 -10.24
N VAL A 39 -50.78 -14.46 -8.95
CA VAL A 39 -51.79 -14.51 -7.87
C VAL A 39 -52.88 -13.46 -8.10
N ILE A 40 -52.52 -12.26 -8.56
CA ILE A 40 -53.50 -11.21 -8.83
C ILE A 40 -54.37 -11.56 -10.05
N LEU A 41 -53.78 -12.18 -11.08
CA LEU A 41 -54.49 -12.56 -12.29
C LEU A 41 -55.46 -13.73 -12.06
N ILE A 42 -55.08 -14.73 -11.25
CA ILE A 42 -55.96 -15.86 -10.92
C ILE A 42 -57.10 -15.44 -9.99
N ASN A 43 -56.85 -14.51 -9.06
CA ASN A 43 -57.88 -13.95 -8.19
C ASN A 43 -58.85 -13.03 -8.92
N ASN A 44 -58.51 -12.57 -10.13
CA ASN A 44 -59.35 -11.69 -10.95
C ASN A 44 -59.52 -12.27 -12.37
N PRO A 45 -60.33 -13.33 -12.56
CA PRO A 45 -60.47 -14.00 -13.87
C PRO A 45 -60.93 -13.06 -14.99
N SER A 46 -61.66 -12.00 -14.66
CA SER A 46 -62.08 -10.96 -15.60
C SER A 46 -60.91 -10.21 -16.24
N TYR A 47 -59.72 -10.23 -15.64
CA TYR A 47 -58.53 -9.58 -16.21
C TYR A 47 -57.99 -10.35 -17.41
N LEU A 48 -58.16 -11.68 -17.46
CA LEU A 48 -57.72 -12.51 -18.59
C LEU A 48 -58.49 -12.20 -19.89
N GLN A 49 -59.71 -11.68 -19.77
CA GLN A 49 -60.56 -11.34 -20.90
C GLN A 49 -60.48 -9.84 -21.29
N ASN A 50 -59.81 -9.03 -20.47
CA ASN A 50 -59.73 -7.58 -20.64
C ASN A 50 -58.30 -7.11 -20.92
N TRP A 51 -58.17 -5.89 -21.46
CA TRP A 51 -56.85 -5.26 -21.69
C TRP A 51 -56.00 -5.17 -20.41
N ARG A 52 -56.64 -5.12 -19.23
CA ARG A 52 -55.99 -5.02 -17.92
C ARG A 52 -55.01 -6.17 -17.65
N GLY A 53 -55.37 -7.41 -18.02
CA GLY A 53 -54.49 -8.56 -17.81
C GLY A 53 -53.23 -8.47 -18.68
N ILE A 54 -53.38 -8.11 -19.95
CA ILE A 54 -52.26 -7.91 -20.87
C ILE A 54 -51.35 -6.79 -20.36
N THR A 55 -51.91 -5.66 -19.92
CA THR A 55 -51.10 -4.56 -19.36
C THR A 55 -50.35 -4.96 -18.09
N CYS A 56 -50.95 -5.76 -17.20
CA CYS A 56 -50.25 -6.26 -16.01
C CYS A 56 -49.06 -7.13 -16.42
N ILE A 57 -49.25 -8.07 -17.35
CA ILE A 57 -48.15 -8.95 -17.81
C ILE A 57 -47.04 -8.12 -18.46
N VAL A 58 -47.36 -7.17 -19.34
CA VAL A 58 -46.37 -6.32 -20.03
C VAL A 58 -45.59 -5.47 -19.04
N LEU A 59 -46.28 -4.84 -18.07
CA LEU A 59 -45.65 -4.02 -17.04
C LEU A 59 -44.76 -4.86 -16.12
N THR A 60 -45.18 -6.07 -15.74
CA THR A 60 -44.33 -6.99 -14.95
C THR A 60 -43.09 -7.43 -15.73
N VAL A 61 -43.22 -7.73 -17.03
CA VAL A 61 -42.05 -8.05 -17.88
C VAL A 61 -41.11 -6.85 -17.98
N LEU A 62 -41.63 -5.63 -18.13
CA LEU A 62 -40.82 -4.42 -18.14
C LEU A 62 -40.09 -4.20 -16.80
N ALA A 63 -40.78 -4.44 -15.67
CA ALA A 63 -40.18 -4.39 -14.33
C ALA A 63 -39.05 -5.40 -14.18
N LEU A 64 -39.23 -6.64 -14.65
CA LEU A 64 -38.20 -7.68 -14.64
C LEU A 64 -36.98 -7.28 -15.49
N LEU A 65 -37.20 -6.71 -16.69
CA LEU A 65 -36.12 -6.24 -17.56
C LEU A 65 -35.30 -5.14 -16.90
N ILE A 66 -35.95 -4.16 -16.25
CA ILE A 66 -35.25 -3.11 -15.49
C ILE A 66 -34.46 -3.72 -14.33
N TYR A 67 -35.04 -4.68 -13.62
CA TYR A 67 -34.39 -5.34 -12.49
C TYR A 67 -33.13 -6.14 -12.94
N ILE A 68 -33.22 -6.85 -14.06
CA ILE A 68 -32.09 -7.58 -14.65
C ILE A 68 -31.02 -6.61 -15.18
N ALA A 69 -31.44 -5.53 -15.86
CA ALA A 69 -30.51 -4.51 -16.34
C ALA A 69 -29.73 -3.88 -15.19
N GLN A 70 -30.40 -3.58 -14.08
CA GLN A 70 -29.77 -3.09 -12.87
C GLN A 70 -28.77 -4.09 -12.29
N PHE A 71 -29.12 -5.37 -12.18
CA PHE A 71 -28.19 -6.40 -11.72
C PHE A 71 -26.93 -6.45 -12.59
N CYS A 72 -27.07 -6.38 -13.92
CA CYS A 72 -25.94 -6.32 -14.83
C CYS A 72 -25.04 -5.09 -14.63
N ILE A 73 -25.63 -3.93 -14.29
CA ILE A 73 -24.91 -2.69 -13.99
C ILE A 73 -24.18 -2.81 -12.64
N SER A 74 -24.85 -3.29 -11.60
CA SER A 74 -24.27 -3.50 -10.26
C SER A 74 -23.11 -4.50 -10.24
N LEU A 75 -23.01 -5.38 -11.25
CA LEU A 75 -21.86 -6.27 -11.42
C LEU A 75 -20.63 -5.62 -12.07
N LYS A 76 -20.80 -4.49 -12.75
CA LYS A 76 -19.76 -3.85 -13.57
C LYS A 76 -19.26 -2.52 -13.04
N MET A 77 -20.08 -1.80 -12.27
CA MET A 77 -19.77 -0.46 -11.79
C MET A 77 -19.45 -0.45 -10.30
N ASP A 78 -18.57 0.47 -9.90
CA ASP A 78 -18.33 0.78 -8.50
C ASP A 78 -19.61 1.29 -7.84
N TRP A 79 -19.93 0.73 -6.68
CA TRP A 79 -21.07 1.15 -5.89
C TRP A 79 -20.69 2.36 -5.01
N PRO A 80 -21.56 3.37 -4.86
CA PRO A 80 -22.86 3.51 -5.52
C PRO A 80 -22.73 4.01 -6.98
N PRO A 81 -23.61 3.54 -7.89
CA PRO A 81 -23.60 3.98 -9.29
C PRO A 81 -23.89 5.49 -9.41
N PRO A 82 -23.39 6.15 -10.46
CA PRO A 82 -23.61 7.57 -10.64
C PRO A 82 -25.10 7.87 -10.89
N LEU A 83 -25.56 8.99 -10.32
CA LEU A 83 -26.99 9.36 -10.24
C LEU A 83 -27.70 9.34 -11.59
N ARG A 84 -27.00 9.70 -12.67
CA ARG A 84 -27.53 9.71 -14.04
C ARG A 84 -28.05 8.36 -14.54
N TYR A 85 -27.52 7.24 -14.05
CA TYR A 85 -28.02 5.90 -14.38
C TYR A 85 -28.98 5.39 -13.30
N ALA A 86 -28.70 5.71 -12.03
CA ALA A 86 -29.50 5.25 -10.92
C ALA A 86 -30.92 5.83 -10.89
N ALA A 87 -31.05 7.14 -11.12
CA ALA A 87 -32.32 7.83 -11.09
C ALA A 87 -33.33 7.33 -12.14
N PRO A 88 -33.02 7.22 -13.45
CA PRO A 88 -34.00 6.78 -14.44
C PRO A 88 -34.43 5.33 -14.25
N LEU A 89 -33.54 4.43 -13.82
CA LEU A 89 -33.89 3.04 -13.53
C LEU A 89 -34.85 2.95 -12.34
N TRP A 90 -34.55 3.69 -11.27
CA TRP A 90 -35.41 3.74 -10.09
C TRP A 90 -36.77 4.35 -10.40
N VAL A 91 -36.80 5.52 -11.05
CA VAL A 91 -38.04 6.21 -11.43
C VAL A 91 -38.86 5.37 -12.40
N GLY A 92 -38.23 4.73 -13.38
CA GLY A 92 -38.90 3.82 -14.32
C GLY A 92 -39.59 2.67 -13.61
N LEU A 93 -38.88 1.97 -12.71
CA LEU A 93 -39.47 0.88 -11.92
C LEU A 93 -40.58 1.38 -10.99
N TYR A 94 -40.36 2.51 -10.33
CA TYR A 94 -41.36 3.13 -9.45
C TYR A 94 -42.65 3.46 -10.20
N LEU A 95 -42.55 4.07 -11.39
CA LEU A 95 -43.71 4.40 -12.22
C LEU A 95 -44.44 3.15 -12.71
N ILE A 96 -43.71 2.08 -13.06
CA ILE A 96 -44.32 0.81 -13.46
C ILE A 96 -45.13 0.20 -12.31
N VAL A 97 -44.55 0.13 -11.11
CA VAL A 97 -45.24 -0.39 -9.93
C VAL A 97 -46.41 0.49 -9.53
N LEU A 98 -46.28 1.81 -9.67
CA LEU A 98 -47.38 2.75 -9.47
C LEU A 98 -48.52 2.49 -10.47
N LEU A 99 -48.22 2.30 -11.74
CA LEU A 99 -49.23 1.98 -12.76
C LEU A 99 -49.91 0.64 -12.48
N LEU A 100 -49.16 -0.39 -12.08
CA LEU A 100 -49.72 -1.67 -11.64
C LEU A 100 -50.67 -1.49 -10.45
N THR A 101 -50.27 -0.69 -9.46
CA THR A 101 -51.09 -0.37 -8.27
C THR A 101 -52.36 0.40 -8.61
N LEU A 102 -52.31 1.29 -9.60
CA LEU A 102 -53.50 2.00 -10.10
C LEU A 102 -54.47 1.05 -10.84
N ILE A 103 -53.97 0.01 -11.51
CA ILE A 103 -54.82 -1.02 -12.15
C ILE A 103 -55.48 -1.90 -11.09
N ASN A 104 -54.71 -2.34 -10.08
CA ASN A 104 -55.20 -3.13 -8.97
C ASN A 104 -54.44 -2.78 -7.67
N PRO A 105 -55.12 -2.29 -6.62
CA PRO A 105 -54.48 -1.89 -5.36
C PRO A 105 -53.67 -3.01 -4.67
N SER A 106 -53.94 -4.29 -4.97
CA SER A 106 -53.18 -5.41 -4.42
C SER A 106 -51.70 -5.39 -4.78
N PHE A 107 -51.31 -4.69 -5.87
CA PHE A 107 -49.90 -4.50 -6.23
C PHE A 107 -49.15 -3.54 -5.31
N VAL A 108 -49.77 -2.95 -4.28
CA VAL A 108 -49.08 -2.06 -3.32
C VAL A 108 -47.89 -2.75 -2.64
N TRP A 109 -47.91 -4.08 -2.51
CA TRP A 109 -46.79 -4.84 -1.93
C TRP A 109 -45.56 -4.91 -2.85
N ASP A 110 -45.72 -4.72 -4.17
CA ASP A 110 -44.60 -4.69 -5.11
C ASP A 110 -43.71 -3.45 -4.92
N PHE A 111 -44.15 -2.44 -4.15
CA PHE A 111 -43.25 -1.35 -3.73
C PHE A 111 -42.08 -1.86 -2.88
N TYR A 112 -42.18 -3.01 -2.19
CA TYR A 112 -41.02 -3.64 -1.54
C TYR A 112 -39.96 -4.13 -2.53
N VAL A 113 -40.30 -4.34 -3.80
CA VAL A 113 -39.32 -4.62 -4.85
C VAL A 113 -38.56 -3.35 -5.23
N VAL A 114 -39.27 -2.21 -5.32
CA VAL A 114 -38.66 -0.89 -5.52
C VAL A 114 -37.80 -0.49 -4.33
N TYR A 115 -38.20 -0.87 -3.12
CA TYR A 115 -37.40 -0.73 -1.92
C TYR A 115 -36.08 -1.51 -2.03
N ALA A 116 -36.16 -2.79 -2.38
CA ALA A 116 -34.98 -3.65 -2.49
C ALA A 116 -33.97 -3.13 -3.54
N ILE A 117 -34.44 -2.61 -4.67
CA ILE A 117 -33.54 -2.04 -5.69
C ILE A 117 -32.88 -0.74 -5.22
N SER A 118 -33.54 0.02 -4.33
CA SER A 118 -33.03 1.28 -3.80
C SER A 118 -31.70 1.10 -3.07
N PHE A 119 -31.49 -0.04 -2.42
CA PHE A 119 -30.23 -0.36 -1.72
C PHE A 119 -29.03 -0.52 -2.66
N GLY A 120 -29.26 -1.07 -3.86
CA GLY A 120 -28.21 -1.23 -4.88
C GLY A 120 -27.89 0.07 -5.61
N LEU A 121 -28.80 1.04 -5.56
CA LEU A 121 -28.73 2.29 -6.35
C LEU A 121 -28.30 3.50 -5.53
N PHE A 122 -28.72 3.58 -4.27
CA PHE A 122 -28.53 4.75 -3.42
C PHE A 122 -27.86 4.34 -2.10
N GLY A 123 -26.88 5.16 -1.69
CA GLY A 123 -26.25 5.08 -0.39
C GLY A 123 -26.57 6.30 0.47
N GLY A 124 -26.46 6.14 1.79
CA GLY A 124 -26.56 7.24 2.76
C GLY A 124 -27.92 7.95 2.77
N VAL A 125 -27.91 9.29 2.86
CA VAL A 125 -29.13 10.11 3.03
C VAL A 125 -30.10 9.99 1.86
N ARG A 126 -29.61 9.74 0.64
CA ARG A 126 -30.47 9.57 -0.55
C ARG A 126 -31.38 8.36 -0.44
N LEU A 127 -30.90 7.29 0.20
CA LEU A 127 -31.72 6.11 0.48
C LEU A 127 -32.91 6.48 1.37
N LEU A 128 -32.70 7.29 2.42
CA LEU A 128 -33.80 7.73 3.30
C LEU A 128 -34.87 8.50 2.54
N LEU A 129 -34.49 9.44 1.68
CA LEU A 129 -35.44 10.22 0.89
C LEU A 129 -36.32 9.33 0.00
N VAL A 130 -35.68 8.37 -0.68
CA VAL A 130 -36.35 7.40 -1.54
C VAL A 130 -37.31 6.51 -0.75
N VAL A 131 -36.85 5.98 0.39
CA VAL A 131 -37.66 5.11 1.26
C VAL A 131 -38.86 5.87 1.84
N ILE A 132 -38.67 7.12 2.28
CA ILE A 132 -39.75 7.97 2.79
C ILE A 132 -40.78 8.25 1.68
N SER A 133 -40.33 8.59 0.48
CA SER A 133 -41.25 8.86 -0.65
C SER A 133 -42.11 7.64 -1.00
N MET A 134 -41.51 6.45 -0.97
CA MET A 134 -42.19 5.19 -1.23
C MET A 134 -43.15 4.79 -0.10
N ALA A 135 -42.73 4.94 1.16
CA ALA A 135 -43.56 4.67 2.33
C ALA A 135 -44.81 5.55 2.32
N LEU A 136 -44.66 6.84 1.99
CA LEU A 136 -45.78 7.78 1.87
C LEU A 136 -46.80 7.30 0.83
N THR A 137 -46.33 6.84 -0.33
CA THR A 137 -47.24 6.30 -1.36
C THR A 137 -47.92 5.01 -0.92
N MET A 138 -47.22 4.09 -0.25
CA MET A 138 -47.84 2.86 0.25
C MET A 138 -48.94 3.16 1.28
N PHE A 139 -48.68 4.08 2.22
CA PHE A 139 -49.68 4.49 3.20
C PHE A 139 -50.88 5.18 2.54
N ALA A 140 -50.67 5.95 1.48
CA ALA A 140 -51.75 6.62 0.75
C ALA A 140 -52.68 5.59 0.09
N PHE A 141 -52.13 4.58 -0.60
CA PHE A 141 -52.93 3.53 -1.25
C PHE A 141 -53.65 2.61 -0.27
N GLN A 142 -53.10 2.40 0.92
CA GLN A 142 -53.74 1.60 1.97
C GLN A 142 -54.80 2.38 2.76
N GLY A 143 -55.01 3.67 2.46
CA GLY A 143 -55.96 4.52 3.17
C GLY A 143 -55.54 4.88 4.60
N LEU A 144 -54.30 4.57 4.98
CA LEU A 144 -53.77 4.76 6.33
C LEU A 144 -53.47 6.23 6.67
N LEU A 145 -53.52 7.13 5.68
CA LEU A 145 -53.41 8.58 5.87
C LEU A 145 -54.76 9.30 6.08
N ILE A 146 -55.89 8.59 5.96
CA ILE A 146 -57.22 9.20 6.00
C ILE A 146 -57.75 9.19 7.44
N TRP A 147 -58.22 10.33 7.92
CA TRP A 147 -58.83 10.48 9.25
C TRP A 147 -60.30 10.05 9.26
N PRO A 148 -60.83 9.41 10.33
CA PRO A 148 -60.17 9.03 11.58
C PRO A 148 -59.39 7.71 11.49
N LEU A 149 -58.23 7.66 12.14
CA LEU A 149 -57.45 6.43 12.26
C LEU A 149 -58.11 5.46 13.25
N THR A 150 -58.49 4.28 12.76
CA THR A 150 -58.90 3.16 13.61
C THR A 150 -57.69 2.55 14.34
N GLY A 151 -57.92 1.80 15.43
CA GLY A 151 -56.85 1.13 16.16
C GLY A 151 -56.06 0.12 15.30
N GLU A 152 -56.75 -0.55 14.36
CA GLU A 152 -56.12 -1.45 13.38
C GLU A 152 -55.22 -0.69 12.39
N ALA A 153 -55.66 0.46 11.90
CA ALA A 153 -54.86 1.32 11.03
C ALA A 153 -53.58 1.78 11.74
N LEU A 154 -53.67 2.12 13.03
CA LEU A 154 -52.51 2.52 13.83
C LEU A 154 -51.50 1.37 13.98
N MET A 155 -51.97 0.15 14.23
CA MET A 155 -51.13 -1.06 14.28
C MET A 155 -50.49 -1.39 12.92
N GLY A 156 -51.23 -1.20 11.83
CA GLY A 156 -50.74 -1.34 10.46
C GLY A 156 -49.62 -0.36 10.12
N ILE A 157 -49.77 0.91 10.51
CA ILE A 157 -48.72 1.93 10.36
C ILE A 157 -47.51 1.57 11.22
N ALA A 158 -47.72 1.26 12.51
CA ALA A 158 -46.63 0.96 13.43
C ALA A 158 -45.79 -0.24 12.96
N SER A 159 -46.44 -1.31 12.51
CA SER A 159 -45.76 -2.50 11.98
C SER A 159 -44.98 -2.22 10.70
N GLN A 160 -45.54 -1.47 9.75
CA GLN A 160 -44.86 -1.11 8.51
C GLN A 160 -43.69 -0.14 8.73
N VAL A 161 -43.88 0.87 9.58
CA VAL A 161 -42.79 1.79 9.96
C VAL A 161 -41.67 1.01 10.64
N LEU A 162 -42.00 0.13 11.60
CA LEU A 162 -41.00 -0.70 12.28
C LEU A 162 -40.25 -1.60 11.30
N MET A 163 -40.97 -2.22 10.36
CA MET A 163 -40.37 -3.09 9.35
C MET A 163 -39.43 -2.28 8.43
N LEU A 164 -39.90 -1.18 7.84
CA LEU A 164 -39.09 -0.31 6.97
C LEU A 164 -37.86 0.23 7.72
N PHE A 165 -38.03 0.68 8.96
CA PHE A 165 -36.93 1.15 9.79
C PHE A 165 -35.91 0.05 10.06
N SER A 166 -36.36 -1.15 10.45
CA SER A 166 -35.49 -2.28 10.75
C SER A 166 -34.70 -2.73 9.53
N PHE A 167 -35.37 -2.89 8.38
CA PHE A 167 -34.71 -3.26 7.13
C PHE A 167 -33.77 -2.15 6.63
N THR A 168 -34.15 -0.88 6.73
CA THR A 168 -33.30 0.24 6.26
C THR A 168 -32.08 0.36 7.15
N GLY A 169 -32.25 0.28 8.47
CA GLY A 169 -31.15 0.33 9.44
C GLY A 169 -30.15 -0.81 9.25
N LEU A 170 -30.63 -2.06 9.13
CA LEU A 170 -29.78 -3.21 8.85
C LEU A 170 -29.03 -3.03 7.53
N ASN A 171 -29.71 -2.56 6.48
CA ASN A 171 -29.06 -2.30 5.19
C ASN A 171 -28.03 -1.17 5.26
N MET A 172 -28.28 -0.10 6.00
CA MET A 172 -27.29 0.97 6.21
C MET A 172 -26.03 0.45 6.92
N ILE A 173 -26.20 -0.41 7.92
CA ILE A 173 -25.07 -1.07 8.58
C ILE A 173 -24.30 -1.93 7.58
N PHE A 174 -24.99 -2.75 6.77
CA PHE A 174 -24.34 -3.54 5.73
C PHE A 174 -23.61 -2.66 4.71
N GLN A 175 -24.23 -1.59 4.20
CA GLN A 175 -23.60 -0.65 3.28
C GLN A 175 -22.34 -0.02 3.88
N HIS A 176 -22.39 0.36 5.15
CA HIS A 176 -21.26 0.94 5.86
C HIS A 176 -20.12 -0.07 6.03
N LEU A 177 -20.41 -1.29 6.50
CA LEU A 177 -19.41 -2.35 6.66
C LEU A 177 -18.76 -2.75 5.34
N ILE A 178 -19.54 -2.79 4.26
CA ILE A 178 -19.03 -3.08 2.92
C ILE A 178 -18.13 -1.92 2.47
N GLY A 179 -18.60 -0.67 2.59
CA GLY A 179 -17.84 0.53 2.22
C GLY A 179 -16.49 0.65 2.94
N GLU A 180 -16.47 0.46 4.26
CA GLU A 180 -15.24 0.47 5.06
C GLU A 180 -14.26 -0.62 4.63
N ARG A 181 -14.76 -1.83 4.30
CA ARG A 181 -13.91 -2.91 3.81
C ARG A 181 -13.28 -2.56 2.47
N PHE A 182 -14.03 -1.96 1.55
CA PHE A 182 -13.50 -1.50 0.26
C PHE A 182 -12.43 -0.44 0.43
N GLU A 183 -12.66 0.56 1.29
CA GLU A 183 -11.70 1.62 1.54
C GLU A 183 -10.43 1.11 2.21
N ARG A 184 -10.57 0.26 3.23
CA ARG A 184 -9.44 -0.40 3.88
C ARG A 184 -8.64 -1.24 2.90
N ASN A 185 -9.30 -1.96 2.01
CA ASN A 185 -8.61 -2.77 1.01
C ASN A 185 -7.84 -1.90 0.02
N ARG A 186 -8.43 -0.80 -0.45
CA ARG A 186 -7.76 0.17 -1.33
C ARG A 186 -6.51 0.75 -0.66
N LEU A 187 -6.62 1.16 0.61
CA LEU A 187 -5.50 1.68 1.39
C LEU A 187 -4.41 0.62 1.58
N PHE A 188 -4.80 -0.63 1.86
CA PHE A 188 -3.86 -1.74 2.00
C PHE A 188 -3.08 -1.96 0.69
N THR A 189 -3.77 -2.02 -0.46
CA THR A 189 -3.11 -2.16 -1.77
C THR A 189 -2.16 -1.00 -2.07
N GLN A 190 -2.53 0.23 -1.72
CA GLN A 190 -1.65 1.39 -1.88
C GLN A 190 -0.40 1.29 -0.98
N LEU A 191 -0.58 0.85 0.27
CA LEU A 191 0.52 0.68 1.20
C LEU A 191 1.50 -0.40 0.74
N THR A 192 0.98 -1.54 0.24
CA THR A 192 1.83 -2.61 -0.32
C THR A 192 2.65 -2.08 -1.50
N ARG A 193 2.02 -1.39 -2.46
CA ARG A 193 2.74 -0.80 -3.61
C ARG A 193 3.82 0.19 -3.19
N ALA A 194 3.51 1.09 -2.26
CA ALA A 194 4.47 2.07 -1.76
C ALA A 194 5.65 1.40 -1.03
N ASN A 195 5.39 0.31 -0.30
CA ASN A 195 6.43 -0.46 0.36
C ASN A 195 7.32 -1.20 -0.65
N ASP A 196 6.73 -1.77 -1.71
CA ASP A 196 7.47 -2.44 -2.79
C ASP A 196 8.36 -1.43 -3.54
N GLU A 197 7.83 -0.25 -3.89
CA GLU A 197 8.59 0.85 -4.50
C GLU A 197 9.75 1.32 -3.60
N LEU A 198 9.51 1.42 -2.29
CA LEU A 198 10.54 1.79 -1.32
C LEU A 198 11.64 0.72 -1.22
N GLU A 199 11.27 -0.57 -1.25
CA GLU A 199 12.23 -1.67 -1.23
C GLU A 199 13.10 -1.66 -2.50
N GLU A 200 12.50 -1.41 -3.67
CA GLU A 200 13.24 -1.26 -4.92
C GLU A 200 14.22 -0.07 -4.89
N ALA A 201 13.76 1.09 -4.41
CA ALA A 201 14.62 2.27 -4.26
C ALA A 201 15.80 2.00 -3.29
N HIS A 202 15.55 1.31 -2.18
CA HIS A 202 16.60 0.89 -1.26
C HIS A 202 17.61 -0.05 -1.92
N ARG A 203 17.15 -1.01 -2.74
CA ARG A 203 18.05 -1.91 -3.48
C ARG A 203 18.90 -1.15 -4.49
N GLN A 204 18.32 -0.20 -5.23
CA GLN A 204 19.06 0.63 -6.19
C GLN A 204 20.09 1.52 -5.51
N LEU A 205 19.73 2.13 -4.37
CA LEU A 205 20.67 2.94 -3.58
C LEU A 205 21.82 2.08 -3.06
N ALA A 206 21.54 0.89 -2.51
CA ALA A 206 22.57 -0.03 -2.04
C ALA A 206 23.53 -0.45 -3.16
N GLN A 207 23.01 -0.72 -4.36
CA GLN A 207 23.84 -1.02 -5.54
C GLN A 207 24.70 0.18 -5.96
N SER A 208 24.13 1.39 -5.96
CA SER A 208 24.85 2.62 -6.30
C SER A 208 25.99 2.89 -5.33
N VAL A 209 25.78 2.69 -4.03
CA VAL A 209 26.83 2.83 -3.00
C VAL A 209 27.97 1.85 -3.23
N ILE A 210 27.67 0.59 -3.59
CA ILE A 210 28.71 -0.41 -3.90
C ILE A 210 29.52 0.04 -5.12
N GLN A 211 28.86 0.49 -6.19
CA GLN A 211 29.53 0.99 -7.39
C GLN A 211 30.40 2.22 -7.11
N GLU A 212 29.91 3.17 -6.31
CA GLU A 212 30.69 4.34 -5.91
C GLU A 212 31.92 3.96 -5.08
N GLN A 213 31.80 2.98 -4.17
CA GLN A 213 32.93 2.47 -3.40
C GLN A 213 34.00 1.84 -4.31
N GLU A 214 33.60 1.01 -5.26
CA GLU A 214 34.53 0.41 -6.23
C GLU A 214 35.24 1.48 -7.07
N LEU A 215 34.50 2.47 -7.56
CA LEU A 215 35.05 3.61 -8.30
C LEU A 215 35.99 4.44 -7.44
N ALA A 216 35.66 4.67 -6.17
CA ALA A 216 36.52 5.40 -5.24
C ALA A 216 37.85 4.65 -5.02
N VAL A 217 37.81 3.34 -4.82
CA VAL A 217 39.02 2.50 -4.69
C VAL A 217 39.88 2.56 -5.96
N LEU A 218 39.28 2.49 -7.15
CA LEU A 218 40.01 2.58 -8.42
C LEU A 218 40.64 3.97 -8.65
N ARG A 219 39.88 5.03 -8.34
CA ARG A 219 40.38 6.42 -8.41
C ARG A 219 41.57 6.62 -7.48
N GLU A 220 41.47 6.10 -6.27
CA GLU A 220 42.55 6.19 -5.29
C GLU A 220 43.79 5.42 -5.74
N ARG A 221 43.65 4.19 -6.23
CA ARG A 221 44.78 3.45 -6.82
C ARG A 221 45.47 4.21 -7.96
N THR A 222 44.68 4.85 -8.82
CA THR A 222 45.21 5.63 -9.95
C THR A 222 45.92 6.90 -9.48
N ARG A 223 45.38 7.57 -8.46
CA ARG A 223 46.02 8.72 -7.81
C ARG A 223 47.37 8.33 -7.22
N LEU A 224 47.40 7.23 -6.47
CA LEU A 224 48.60 6.69 -5.84
C LEU A 224 49.65 6.27 -6.86
N ALA A 225 49.27 5.61 -7.95
CA ALA A 225 50.20 5.24 -9.02
C ALA A 225 50.88 6.47 -9.64
N ARG A 226 50.13 7.56 -9.86
CA ARG A 226 50.69 8.84 -10.35
C ARG A 226 51.64 9.47 -9.33
N GLU A 227 51.22 9.58 -8.07
CA GLU A 227 52.04 10.16 -7.00
C GLU A 227 53.36 9.38 -6.79
N MET A 228 53.31 8.05 -6.86
CA MET A 228 54.49 7.19 -6.85
C MET A 228 55.36 7.39 -8.10
N HIS A 229 54.75 7.48 -9.29
CA HIS A 229 55.48 7.69 -10.55
C HIS A 229 56.18 9.04 -10.58
N ASP A 230 55.55 10.11 -10.11
CA ASP A 230 56.14 11.44 -10.08
C ASP A 230 57.33 11.48 -9.09
N THR A 231 57.18 10.87 -7.92
CA THR A 231 58.24 10.80 -6.91
C THR A 231 59.43 9.97 -7.41
N LEU A 232 59.18 8.78 -7.97
CA LEU A 232 60.22 7.91 -8.51
C LEU A 232 60.85 8.47 -9.79
N GLY A 233 60.05 9.04 -10.68
CA GLY A 233 60.48 9.64 -11.94
C GLY A 233 61.43 10.80 -11.68
N HIS A 234 61.07 11.74 -10.80
CA HIS A 234 61.96 12.83 -10.42
C HIS A 234 63.27 12.36 -9.79
N ALA A 235 63.21 11.39 -8.88
CA ALA A 235 64.41 10.85 -8.24
C ALA A 235 65.33 10.14 -9.24
N LEU A 236 64.78 9.36 -10.17
CA LEU A 236 65.55 8.66 -11.20
C LEU A 236 66.22 9.61 -12.19
N VAL A 237 65.54 10.70 -12.57
CA VAL A 237 66.14 11.77 -13.39
C VAL A 237 67.30 12.43 -12.64
N LEU A 238 67.11 12.80 -11.37
CA LEU A 238 68.17 13.40 -10.55
C LEU A 238 69.38 12.46 -10.38
N ILE A 239 69.13 11.18 -10.13
CA ILE A 239 70.17 10.15 -10.04
C ILE A 239 70.93 10.03 -11.36
N SER A 240 70.23 9.98 -12.50
CA SER A 240 70.87 9.86 -13.82
C SER A 240 71.77 11.06 -14.13
N VAL A 241 71.29 12.29 -13.88
CA VAL A 241 72.08 13.52 -14.06
C VAL A 241 73.32 13.54 -13.16
N LYS A 242 73.19 13.13 -11.90
CA LYS A 242 74.34 13.06 -10.96
C LYS A 242 75.36 11.98 -11.36
N LEU A 243 74.91 10.83 -11.87
CA LEU A 243 75.79 9.79 -12.37
C LEU A 243 76.57 10.26 -13.61
N GLU A 244 75.93 10.95 -14.56
CA GLU A 244 76.62 11.56 -15.70
C GLU A 244 77.66 12.60 -15.25
N ALA A 245 77.32 13.43 -14.26
CA ALA A 245 78.26 14.41 -13.70
C ALA A 245 79.47 13.73 -13.04
N ALA A 246 79.24 12.66 -12.26
CA ALA A 246 80.30 11.87 -11.65
C ALA A 246 81.20 11.21 -12.72
N GLN A 247 80.63 10.67 -13.80
CA GLN A 247 81.41 10.11 -14.91
C GLN A 247 82.35 11.15 -15.55
N ARG A 248 81.87 12.39 -15.75
CA ARG A 248 82.70 13.48 -16.30
C ARG A 248 83.79 13.97 -15.32
N LEU A 249 83.59 13.81 -14.01
CA LEU A 249 84.54 14.19 -12.97
C LEU A 249 85.64 13.14 -12.74
N ARG A 250 85.41 11.88 -13.14
CA ARG A 250 86.30 10.74 -12.85
C ARG A 250 87.76 10.96 -13.26
N GLU A 251 88.00 11.59 -14.40
CA GLU A 251 89.36 11.85 -14.92
C GLU A 251 89.94 13.21 -14.46
N ARG A 252 89.08 14.14 -14.03
CA ARG A 252 89.46 15.53 -13.71
C ARG A 252 89.63 15.79 -12.21
N ASP A 253 88.75 15.22 -11.39
CA ASP A 253 88.67 15.43 -9.95
C ASP A 253 88.07 14.17 -9.27
N PRO A 254 88.92 13.16 -8.97
CA PRO A 254 88.49 11.88 -8.43
C PRO A 254 87.81 12.00 -7.06
N GLU A 255 88.28 12.89 -6.18
CA GLU A 255 87.68 13.08 -4.86
C GLU A 255 86.28 13.69 -4.94
N ARG A 256 86.03 14.57 -5.90
CA ARG A 256 84.68 15.13 -6.13
C ARG A 256 83.76 14.12 -6.82
N CYS A 257 84.29 13.25 -7.67
CA CYS A 257 83.56 12.10 -8.23
C CYS A 257 83.04 11.18 -7.11
N ASP A 258 83.89 10.79 -6.16
CA ASP A 258 83.50 9.90 -5.05
C ASP A 258 82.42 10.54 -4.16
N ARG A 259 82.52 11.85 -3.88
CA ARG A 259 81.48 12.59 -3.15
C ARG A 259 80.14 12.62 -3.87
N GLU A 260 80.11 12.79 -5.19
CA GLU A 260 78.86 12.78 -5.95
C GLU A 260 78.24 11.38 -6.06
N LEU A 261 79.07 10.34 -6.17
CA LEU A 261 78.58 8.95 -6.13
C LEU A 261 77.94 8.61 -4.77
N GLU A 262 78.53 9.06 -3.67
CA GLU A 262 77.97 8.83 -2.33
C GLU A 262 76.69 9.63 -2.10
N SER A 263 76.63 10.89 -2.56
CA SER A 263 75.40 11.69 -2.55
C SER A 263 74.29 11.04 -3.38
N THR A 264 74.62 10.48 -4.54
CA THR A 264 73.67 9.77 -5.41
C THR A 264 73.11 8.51 -4.73
N LYS A 265 73.97 7.72 -4.07
CA LYS A 265 73.52 6.56 -3.26
C LYS A 265 72.61 6.99 -2.11
N GLN A 266 72.91 8.11 -1.46
CA GLN A 266 72.10 8.64 -0.37
C GLN A 266 70.69 9.02 -0.87
N ILE A 267 70.60 9.74 -1.99
CA ILE A 267 69.32 10.11 -2.63
C ILE A 267 68.51 8.87 -3.01
N ALA A 268 69.15 7.84 -3.56
CA ALA A 268 68.49 6.58 -3.90
C ALA A 268 67.95 5.84 -2.66
N ARG A 269 68.73 5.81 -1.57
CA ARG A 269 68.31 5.21 -0.29
C ARG A 269 67.15 5.97 0.36
N GLU A 270 67.21 7.31 0.36
CA GLU A 270 66.17 8.17 0.91
C GLU A 270 64.87 8.02 0.13
N THR A 271 64.92 8.03 -1.20
CA THR A 271 63.76 7.82 -2.08
C THR A 271 63.11 6.44 -1.86
N MET A 272 63.93 5.38 -1.77
CA MET A 272 63.43 4.02 -1.50
C MET A 272 62.80 3.89 -0.10
N THR A 273 63.32 4.63 0.87
CA THR A 273 62.78 4.65 2.24
C THR A 273 61.45 5.41 2.28
N ALA A 274 61.36 6.56 1.62
CA ALA A 274 60.14 7.34 1.49
C ALA A 274 59.03 6.56 0.77
N LEU A 275 59.35 5.88 -0.34
CA LEU A 275 58.38 5.04 -1.06
C LEU A 275 57.85 3.88 -0.18
N ARG A 276 58.74 3.19 0.54
CA ARG A 276 58.35 2.10 1.45
C ARG A 276 57.46 2.60 2.59
N ALA A 277 57.75 3.79 3.12
CA ALA A 277 56.93 4.42 4.15
C ALA A 277 55.51 4.75 3.62
N SER A 278 55.39 5.36 2.43
CA SER A 278 54.08 5.63 1.81
C SER A 278 53.28 4.37 1.50
N ILE A 279 53.93 3.28 1.04
CA ILE A 279 53.25 1.99 0.81
C ILE A 279 52.80 1.33 2.12
N ALA A 280 53.60 1.45 3.19
CA ALA A 280 53.26 0.92 4.51
C ALA A 280 52.04 1.63 5.11
N ASP A 281 51.97 2.96 4.97
CA ASP A 281 50.85 3.78 5.45
C ASP A 281 49.53 3.39 4.78
N LEU A 282 49.55 3.13 3.46
CA LEU A 282 48.39 2.67 2.68
C LEU A 282 47.87 1.27 3.07
N ARG A 283 48.69 0.43 3.71
CA ARG A 283 48.29 -0.90 4.22
C ARG A 283 47.70 -0.85 5.62
N SER A 284 47.84 0.28 6.31
CA SER A 284 47.47 0.44 7.72
C SER A 284 45.95 0.55 8.04
N PRO A 285 45.03 1.02 7.16
CA PRO A 285 43.64 1.22 7.58
C PRO A 285 42.89 -0.09 7.92
N THR A 286 43.38 -1.25 7.48
CA THR A 286 42.82 -2.57 7.87
C THR A 286 43.33 -3.06 9.23
N LEU A 287 44.40 -2.46 9.78
CA LEU A 287 45.11 -2.92 10.99
C LEU A 287 44.95 -1.99 12.20
N GLU A 288 44.32 -0.84 12.02
CA GLU A 288 44.28 0.28 12.98
C GLU A 288 43.62 -0.07 14.32
N HIS A 289 42.59 -0.94 14.33
CA HIS A 289 41.92 -1.37 15.56
C HIS A 289 42.75 -2.36 16.40
N VAL A 290 43.62 -3.16 15.77
CA VAL A 290 44.46 -4.15 16.47
C VAL A 290 45.74 -3.47 17.00
N HIS A 291 46.31 -2.53 16.24
CA HIS A 291 47.56 -1.85 16.60
C HIS A 291 47.40 -0.82 17.74
N ILE A 292 46.31 -0.05 17.79
CA ILE A 292 46.11 0.98 18.84
C ILE A 292 46.00 0.35 20.24
N ASN A 293 45.23 -0.73 20.38
CA ASN A 293 45.13 -1.45 21.65
C ASN A 293 46.50 -2.00 22.09
N HIS A 294 47.29 -2.48 21.14
CA HIS A 294 48.61 -3.02 21.43
C HIS A 294 49.62 -1.92 21.81
N ALA A 295 49.61 -0.78 21.12
CA ALA A 295 50.46 0.38 21.40
C ALA A 295 50.15 1.00 22.77
N LEU A 296 48.87 1.20 23.10
CA LEU A 296 48.43 1.72 24.41
C LEU A 296 48.83 0.77 25.56
N SER A 297 48.70 -0.54 25.37
CA SER A 297 49.14 -1.54 26.37
C SER A 297 50.65 -1.54 26.59
N ARG A 298 51.43 -1.16 25.58
CA ARG A 298 52.89 -1.09 25.64
C ARG A 298 53.33 0.18 26.36
N SER A 299 52.77 1.34 26.00
CA SER A 299 53.04 2.61 26.67
C SER A 299 52.62 2.58 28.14
N ALA A 300 51.50 1.94 28.47
CA ALA A 300 51.07 1.74 29.87
C ALA A 300 52.09 0.91 30.68
N ARG A 301 52.66 -0.14 30.07
CA ARG A 301 53.73 -0.95 30.69
C ARG A 301 55.05 -0.20 30.84
N GLU A 302 55.46 0.54 29.83
CA GLU A 302 56.69 1.35 29.88
C GLU A 302 56.58 2.47 30.93
N LEU A 303 55.39 3.09 31.08
CA LEU A 303 55.13 4.08 32.12
C LEU A 303 55.16 3.46 33.52
N ALA A 304 54.54 2.29 33.71
CA ALA A 304 54.56 1.56 34.97
C ALA A 304 55.99 1.19 35.40
N GLN A 305 56.84 0.78 34.44
CA GLN A 305 58.25 0.47 34.71
C GLN A 305 59.08 1.70 35.08
N ARG A 306 58.80 2.87 34.48
CA ARG A 306 59.55 4.10 34.75
C ARG A 306 59.14 4.82 36.03
N THR A 307 57.89 4.69 36.44
CA THR A 307 57.32 5.46 37.55
C THR A 307 57.07 4.64 38.81
N GLY A 308 57.17 3.31 38.73
CA GLY A 308 56.86 2.40 39.85
C GLY A 308 55.37 2.32 40.19
N LEU A 309 54.50 2.94 39.39
CA LEU A 309 53.05 2.92 39.56
C LEU A 309 52.43 1.72 38.84
N HIS A 310 51.48 1.03 39.49
CA HIS A 310 50.68 -0.01 38.85
C HIS A 310 49.64 0.61 37.90
N VAL A 311 49.87 0.49 36.59
CA VAL A 311 48.94 0.96 35.56
C VAL A 311 48.25 -0.25 34.91
N THR A 312 46.94 -0.35 35.07
CA THR A 312 46.11 -1.40 34.47
C THR A 312 45.34 -0.84 33.28
N TYR A 313 45.61 -1.34 32.07
CA TYR A 313 44.86 -1.00 30.85
C TYR A 313 43.76 -2.05 30.59
N THR A 314 42.51 -1.61 30.53
CA THR A 314 41.37 -2.47 30.19
C THR A 314 40.71 -1.98 28.90
N PRO A 315 40.89 -2.69 27.76
CA PRO A 315 40.26 -2.28 26.50
C PRO A 315 38.75 -2.52 26.58
N LYS A 316 37.96 -1.43 26.59
CA LYS A 316 36.50 -1.53 26.52
C LYS A 316 36.08 -1.57 25.05
N ARG A 317 35.67 -2.75 24.58
CA ARG A 317 35.09 -2.90 23.24
C ARG A 317 33.75 -2.16 23.23
N ILE A 318 33.66 -1.04 22.53
CA ILE A 318 32.37 -0.40 22.27
C ILE A 318 31.64 -1.32 21.28
N SER A 319 30.79 -2.19 21.81
CA SER A 319 29.85 -2.95 20.99
C SER A 319 28.95 -1.96 20.27
N THR A 320 28.94 -2.07 18.95
CA THR A 320 27.99 -1.47 18.02
C THR A 320 26.63 -1.28 18.67
N ILE A 321 26.11 -0.06 18.64
CA ILE A 321 24.76 0.26 19.11
C ILE A 321 23.78 -0.50 18.20
N SER A 322 23.35 -1.69 18.63
CA SER A 322 22.17 -2.33 18.07
C SER A 322 20.94 -1.61 18.65
N PRO A 323 20.01 -1.10 17.83
CA PRO A 323 18.82 -0.44 18.32
C PRO A 323 17.89 -1.50 18.92
N GLN A 324 17.97 -1.73 20.23
CA GLN A 324 16.93 -2.48 20.92
C GLN A 324 15.72 -1.57 21.14
N LEU A 325 14.73 -1.72 20.26
CA LEU A 325 13.34 -1.34 20.48
C LEU A 325 12.86 -1.96 21.80
N SER A 326 12.91 -1.18 22.86
CA SER A 326 12.25 -1.47 24.14
C SER A 326 10.74 -1.51 23.92
N LYS A 327 10.17 -2.72 23.89
CA LYS A 327 8.74 -2.92 24.06
C LYS A 327 8.38 -2.47 25.49
N ARG A 328 7.57 -1.41 25.58
CA ARG A 328 6.87 -0.97 26.79
C ARG A 328 6.21 -2.18 27.50
N PRO A 329 6.29 -2.30 28.83
CA PRO A 329 5.47 -3.24 29.56
C PRO A 329 4.01 -2.76 29.52
N SER A 330 3.10 -3.67 29.19
CA SER A 330 1.66 -3.51 29.36
C SER A 330 1.37 -3.24 30.83
N GLY A 331 0.82 -2.05 31.12
CA GLY A 331 0.21 -1.75 32.41
C GLY A 331 -1.05 -2.59 32.61
N LYS A 332 -1.30 -2.88 33.89
CA LYS A 332 -2.47 -3.58 34.43
C LYS A 332 -3.80 -2.92 34.06
#